data_AF-A0A6J4D0S7-F1
#
_entry.id   AF-A0A6J4D0S7-F1
#
_cell.length_a   1.000
_cell.length_b   1.000
_cell.length_c   1.000
_cell.angle_alpha   90.00
_cell.angle_beta   90.00
_cell.angle_gamma   90.00
#
_symmetry.space_group_name_H-M   'P 1'
#
loop_
_entity.id
_entity.type
_entity.pdbx_description
1 polymer ?
#
loop_
_entity_poly.entity_id
_entity_poly.type
_entity_poly.pdbx_seq_one_letter_code
_entity_poly.pdbx_strand_id
1 'polypeptide(L)'
;MDALQRYKAMSNQHCLDCLHFLYHHHVYFSIFCDLCCVRFEPPLPQEQIDSFGNFVLFVLAGYTFDSLKIHGEIPEIHFEAGLGDHIETTVKIALEGIVQIIVKDKNDSNVVLFNRCDPSLIFVDNTAEQLQSSKDAILSDPRNQQVIATLQGNLK
;
A
#
# COMPACT_ATOMS: atom_id res chain seq x y z
N MET A 1 -0.55 6.50 -22.17
CA MET A 1 -0.66 6.61 -20.70
C MET A 1 0.70 7.01 -20.14
N ASP A 2 0.73 7.96 -19.23
CA ASP A 2 1.94 8.38 -18.50
C ASP A 2 2.44 7.26 -17.56
N ALA A 3 3.74 7.25 -17.22
CA ALA A 3 4.36 6.23 -16.37
C ALA A 3 3.72 6.18 -14.97
N LEU A 4 3.43 7.35 -14.41
CA LEU A 4 2.69 7.52 -13.16
C LEU A 4 1.33 6.81 -13.21
N GLN A 5 0.57 7.03 -14.29
CA GLN A 5 -0.76 6.45 -14.44
C GLN A 5 -0.70 4.92 -14.54
N ARG A 6 0.29 4.38 -15.26
CA ARG A 6 0.51 2.93 -15.34
C ARG A 6 0.87 2.33 -13.98
N TYR A 7 1.73 3.00 -13.21
CA TYR A 7 2.08 2.55 -11.87
C TYR A 7 0.87 2.55 -10.93
N LYS A 8 0.07 3.62 -10.94
CA LYS A 8 -1.18 3.69 -10.15
C LYS A 8 -2.12 2.54 -10.48
N ALA A 9 -2.33 2.27 -11.78
CA ALA A 9 -3.18 1.16 -12.23
C ALA A 9 -2.63 -0.21 -11.78
N MET A 10 -1.33 -0.46 -11.96
CA MET A 10 -0.68 -1.70 -11.52
C MET A 10 -0.76 -1.87 -9.99
N SER A 11 -0.52 -0.82 -9.22
CA SER A 11 -0.60 -0.85 -7.75
C SER A 11 -2.03 -1.09 -7.26
N ASN A 12 -3.04 -0.49 -7.91
CA ASN A 12 -4.45 -0.77 -7.63
C ASN A 12 -4.82 -2.22 -7.96
N GLN A 13 -4.35 -2.75 -9.09
CA GLN A 13 -4.58 -4.15 -9.44
C GLN A 13 -3.94 -5.08 -8.40
N HIS A 14 -2.70 -4.83 -8.00
CA HIS A 14 -2.04 -5.62 -6.96
C HIS A 14 -2.79 -5.58 -5.61
N CYS A 15 -3.26 -4.40 -5.20
CA CYS A 15 -4.10 -4.24 -4.02
C CYS A 15 -5.38 -5.10 -4.13
N LEU A 16 -6.06 -5.03 -5.27
CA LEU A 16 -7.28 -5.78 -5.56
C LEU A 16 -7.04 -7.30 -5.52
N ASP A 17 -5.94 -7.76 -6.12
CA ASP A 17 -5.55 -9.17 -6.13
C ASP A 17 -5.31 -9.68 -4.69
N CYS A 18 -4.64 -8.88 -3.84
CA CYS A 18 -4.46 -9.20 -2.42
C CYS A 18 -5.80 -9.30 -1.68
N LEU A 19 -6.71 -8.34 -1.89
CA LEU A 19 -8.03 -8.34 -1.25
C LEU A 19 -8.85 -9.57 -1.67
N HIS A 20 -8.89 -9.89 -2.96
CA HIS A 20 -9.61 -11.08 -3.45
C HIS A 20 -9.01 -12.38 -2.93
N PHE A 21 -7.68 -12.49 -2.88
CA PHE A 21 -7.02 -13.66 -2.33
C PHE A 21 -7.40 -13.87 -0.86
N LEU A 22 -7.29 -12.83 -0.02
CA LEU A 22 -7.63 -12.90 1.40
C LEU A 22 -9.10 -13.22 1.61
N TYR A 23 -9.99 -12.56 0.87
CA TYR A 23 -11.43 -12.80 0.93
C TYR A 23 -11.78 -14.24 0.55
N HIS A 24 -11.28 -14.73 -0.59
CA HIS A 24 -11.57 -16.09 -1.08
C HIS A 24 -11.07 -17.20 -0.14
N HIS A 25 -9.94 -16.95 0.53
CA HIS A 25 -9.36 -17.89 1.48
C HIS A 25 -9.83 -17.69 2.93
N HIS A 26 -10.82 -16.81 3.16
CA HIS A 26 -11.33 -16.49 4.51
C HIS A 26 -10.22 -16.11 5.50
N VAL A 27 -9.22 -15.36 5.03
CA VAL A 27 -8.12 -14.87 5.87
C VAL A 27 -8.48 -13.47 6.36
N TYR A 28 -8.59 -13.29 7.67
CA TYR A 28 -8.83 -11.97 8.28
C TYR A 28 -7.61 -11.07 8.15
N PHE A 29 -7.87 -9.78 7.96
CA PHE A 29 -6.83 -8.80 7.71
C PHE A 29 -7.25 -7.43 8.20
N SER A 30 -6.28 -6.53 8.28
CA SER A 30 -6.51 -5.12 8.55
C SER A 30 -6.14 -4.27 7.34
N ILE A 31 -6.87 -3.19 7.14
CA ILE A 31 -6.59 -2.18 6.14
C ILE A 31 -6.15 -0.91 6.85
N PHE A 32 -4.97 -0.42 6.51
CA PHE A 32 -4.52 0.91 6.87
C PHE A 32 -4.73 1.82 5.66
N CYS A 33 -5.51 2.89 5.81
CA CYS A 33 -5.91 3.74 4.68
C CYS A 33 -5.92 5.23 5.03
N ASP A 34 -5.78 6.06 4.00
CA ASP A 34 -5.97 7.51 4.09
C ASP A 34 -7.47 7.83 4.28
N LEU A 35 -7.77 8.59 5.35
CA LEU A 35 -9.13 8.99 5.69
C LEU A 35 -9.79 9.83 4.59
N CYS A 36 -9.02 10.58 3.80
CA CYS A 36 -9.54 11.36 2.67
C CYS A 36 -10.19 10.47 1.58
N CYS A 37 -9.82 9.18 1.55
CA CYS A 37 -10.36 8.20 0.61
C CYS A 37 -11.44 7.31 1.24
N VAL A 38 -11.88 7.61 2.46
CA VAL A 38 -12.90 6.88 3.20
C VAL A 38 -14.20 7.68 3.23
N ARG A 39 -15.32 6.98 3.02
CA ARG A 39 -16.65 7.54 3.15
C ARG A 39 -17.51 6.66 4.05
N PHE A 40 -18.28 7.30 4.91
CA PHE A 40 -19.20 6.65 5.83
C PHE A 40 -20.64 6.85 5.37
N GLU A 41 -21.44 5.79 5.40
CA GLU A 41 -22.87 5.80 5.10
C GLU A 41 -23.66 5.04 6.18
N PRO A 42 -24.41 5.75 7.06
CA PRO A 42 -24.59 7.20 7.11
C PRO A 42 -23.29 7.95 7.48
N PRO A 43 -23.19 9.25 7.11
CA PRO A 43 -22.04 10.07 7.48
C PRO A 43 -21.95 10.21 8.99
N LEU A 44 -20.71 10.23 9.50
CA LEU A 44 -20.44 10.39 10.93
C LEU A 44 -20.45 11.88 11.32
N PRO A 45 -20.75 12.20 12.59
CA PRO A 45 -20.55 13.53 13.14
C PRO A 45 -19.10 14.00 12.96
N GLN A 46 -18.93 15.29 12.66
CA GLN A 46 -17.60 15.86 12.39
C GLN A 46 -16.63 15.67 13.56
N GLU A 47 -17.09 15.75 14.81
CA GLU A 47 -16.26 15.53 16.00
C GLU A 47 -15.64 14.12 16.04
N GLN A 48 -16.36 13.10 15.56
CA GLN A 48 -15.81 11.75 15.44
C GLN A 48 -14.81 11.65 14.29
N ILE A 49 -15.11 12.29 13.15
CA ILE A 49 -14.19 12.34 12.00
C ILE A 49 -12.90 13.05 12.38
N ASP A 50 -12.97 14.16 13.10
CA ASP A 50 -11.81 14.95 13.55
C ASP A 50 -10.99 14.20 14.61
N SER A 51 -11.60 13.26 15.33
CA SER A 51 -10.89 12.35 16.23
C SER A 51 -10.07 11.31 15.48
N PHE A 52 -10.46 10.98 14.24
CA PHE A 52 -9.64 10.18 13.34
C PHE A 52 -8.51 11.06 12.80
N GLY A 53 -7.27 10.58 12.94
CA GLY A 53 -6.16 11.21 12.25
C GLY A 53 -6.27 11.05 10.74
N ASN A 54 -5.27 11.53 9.99
CA ASN A 54 -5.23 11.40 8.53
C ASN A 54 -5.28 9.95 8.03
N PHE A 55 -4.94 8.98 8.88
CA PHE A 55 -4.99 7.57 8.56
C PHE A 55 -5.79 6.79 9.60
N VAL A 56 -6.50 5.77 9.12
CA VAL A 56 -7.32 4.90 9.96
C VAL A 56 -6.97 3.45 9.67
N LEU A 57 -7.03 2.63 10.73
CA LEU A 57 -6.86 1.18 10.66
C LEU A 57 -8.22 0.52 10.88
N PHE A 58 -8.69 -0.23 9.89
CA PHE A 58 -9.88 -1.08 10.01
C PHE A 58 -9.46 -2.53 10.14
N VAL A 59 -10.03 -3.26 11.09
CA VAL A 59 -9.85 -4.72 11.24
C VAL A 59 -11.04 -5.40 10.58
N LEU A 60 -10.79 -6.16 9.51
CA LEU A 60 -11.80 -6.95 8.80
C LEU A 60 -11.76 -8.38 9.35
N ALA A 61 -12.56 -8.60 10.38
CA ALA A 61 -12.84 -9.90 10.98
C ALA A 61 -14.31 -9.98 11.40
N GLY A 62 -14.82 -11.20 11.60
CA GLY A 62 -16.23 -11.42 11.97
C GLY A 62 -17.19 -10.72 11.01
N TYR A 63 -18.20 -10.03 11.56
CA TYR A 63 -19.23 -9.36 10.77
C TYR A 63 -18.69 -8.32 9.77
N THR A 64 -17.64 -7.58 10.13
CA THR A 64 -16.97 -6.63 9.23
C THR A 64 -16.38 -7.33 8.00
N PHE A 65 -15.80 -8.52 8.20
CA PHE A 65 -15.30 -9.34 7.09
C PHE A 65 -16.43 -9.94 6.27
N ASP A 66 -17.47 -10.46 6.93
CA ASP A 66 -18.59 -11.12 6.26
C ASP A 66 -19.42 -10.15 5.40
N SER A 67 -19.46 -8.88 5.78
CA SER A 67 -20.10 -7.80 5.01
C SER A 67 -19.22 -7.19 3.92
N LEU A 68 -17.95 -7.61 3.80
CA LEU A 68 -17.01 -7.07 2.81
C LEU A 68 -17.49 -7.33 1.38
N LYS A 69 -17.60 -6.25 0.61
CA LYS A 69 -17.85 -6.25 -0.82
C LYS A 69 -16.69 -5.59 -1.55
N ILE A 70 -16.10 -6.33 -2.47
CA ILE A 70 -15.03 -5.84 -3.35
C ILE A 70 -15.66 -5.57 -4.72
N HIS A 71 -15.71 -4.32 -5.15
CA HIS A 71 -16.37 -3.94 -6.41
C HIS A 71 -15.40 -4.06 -7.59
N GLY A 72 -15.85 -4.72 -8.67
CA GLY A 72 -15.05 -4.91 -9.89
C GLY A 72 -15.15 -3.76 -10.90
N GLU A 73 -16.25 -2.99 -10.87
CA GLU A 73 -16.50 -1.88 -11.82
C GLU A 73 -15.98 -0.53 -11.30
N ILE A 74 -16.14 -0.31 -9.99
CA ILE A 74 -15.64 0.88 -9.28
C ILE A 74 -14.52 0.38 -8.36
N PRO A 75 -13.32 0.99 -8.39
CA PRO A 75 -12.19 0.53 -7.59
C PRO A 75 -12.37 0.94 -6.12
N GLU A 76 -13.33 0.33 -5.43
CA GLU A 76 -13.64 0.55 -4.02
C GLU A 76 -14.05 -0.74 -3.31
N ILE A 77 -13.89 -0.76 -2.00
CA ILE A 77 -14.40 -1.81 -1.11
C ILE A 77 -15.39 -1.24 -0.11
N HIS A 78 -16.43 -1.99 0.22
CA HIS A 78 -17.41 -1.63 1.23
C HIS A 78 -17.47 -2.69 2.31
N PHE A 79 -17.65 -2.29 3.56
CA PHE A 79 -17.95 -3.21 4.66
C PHE A 79 -18.72 -2.47 5.74
N GLU A 80 -19.41 -3.22 6.59
CA GLU A 80 -20.11 -2.66 7.73
C GLU A 80 -19.21 -2.65 8.95
N ALA A 81 -19.18 -1.54 9.68
CA ALA A 81 -18.40 -1.40 10.90
C ALA A 81 -19.21 -0.72 12.01
N GLY A 82 -19.06 -1.23 13.23
CA GLY A 82 -19.47 -0.54 14.44
C GLY A 82 -18.37 0.40 14.90
N LEU A 83 -18.68 1.69 15.08
CA LEU A 83 -17.70 2.74 15.43
C LEU A 83 -17.86 3.29 16.84
N GLY A 84 -18.18 2.42 17.81
CA GLY A 84 -18.52 2.83 19.18
C GLY A 84 -19.92 3.47 19.27
N ASP A 85 -20.42 3.67 20.49
CA ASP A 85 -21.70 4.34 20.79
C ASP A 85 -22.93 3.89 19.98
N HIS A 86 -23.01 2.58 19.69
CA HIS A 86 -24.10 1.97 18.89
C HIS A 86 -24.22 2.53 17.46
N ILE A 87 -23.14 3.11 16.92
CA ILE A 87 -23.11 3.63 15.56
C ILE A 87 -22.67 2.51 14.62
N GLU A 88 -23.59 2.10 13.77
CA GLU A 88 -23.34 1.21 12.65
C GLU A 88 -23.30 2.04 11.36
N THR A 89 -22.24 1.85 10.56
CA THR A 89 -22.10 2.53 9.28
C THR A 89 -21.49 1.61 8.25
N THR A 90 -21.83 1.83 6.99
CA THR A 90 -21.11 1.27 5.85
C THR A 90 -19.88 2.14 5.60
N VAL A 91 -18.71 1.55 5.75
CA VAL A 91 -17.43 2.14 5.39
C VAL A 91 -17.16 1.82 3.92
N LYS A 92 -16.82 2.84 3.15
CA LYS A 92 -16.46 2.73 1.73
C LYS A 92 -15.08 3.30 1.52
N ILE A 93 -14.18 2.53 0.90
CA ILE A 93 -12.78 2.91 0.72
C ILE A 93 -12.39 2.76 -0.74
N ALA A 94 -11.96 3.85 -1.37
CA ALA A 94 -11.36 3.78 -2.69
C ALA A 94 -10.03 3.01 -2.62
N LEU A 95 -9.75 2.11 -3.58
CA LEU A 95 -8.54 1.27 -3.57
C LEU A 95 -7.25 2.09 -3.52
N GLU A 96 -7.25 3.29 -4.12
CA GLU A 96 -6.10 4.20 -4.09
C GLU A 96 -5.76 4.71 -2.68
N GLY A 97 -6.76 4.76 -1.79
CA GLY A 97 -6.60 5.15 -0.40
C GLY A 97 -6.07 4.05 0.51
N ILE A 98 -6.05 2.79 0.06
CA ILE A 98 -5.46 1.68 0.82
C ILE A 98 -3.95 1.82 0.78
N VAL A 99 -3.35 2.11 1.93
CA VAL A 99 -1.91 2.28 2.11
C VAL A 99 -1.26 0.94 2.47
N GLN A 100 -1.87 0.16 3.36
CA GLN A 100 -1.39 -1.18 3.69
C GLN A 100 -2.51 -2.20 3.84
N ILE A 101 -2.22 -3.44 3.48
CA ILE A 101 -2.98 -4.62 3.90
C ILE A 101 -2.08 -5.42 4.84
N ILE A 102 -2.56 -5.64 6.05
CA ILE A 102 -1.82 -6.25 7.15
C ILE A 102 -2.53 -7.53 7.57
N VAL A 103 -1.80 -8.63 7.67
CA VAL A 103 -2.30 -9.90 8.20
C VAL A 103 -1.56 -10.27 9.48
N LYS A 104 -2.15 -11.18 10.25
CA LYS A 104 -1.47 -11.82 11.38
C LYS A 104 -0.76 -13.08 10.91
N ASP A 105 0.52 -13.22 11.27
CA ASP A 105 1.21 -14.49 11.11
C ASP A 105 0.79 -15.51 12.19
N LYS A 106 1.35 -16.71 12.13
CA LYS A 106 1.10 -17.79 13.10
C LYS A 106 1.50 -17.43 14.56
N ASN A 107 2.29 -16.39 14.77
CA ASN A 107 2.73 -15.91 16.07
C ASN A 107 2.00 -14.62 16.48
N ASP A 108 0.88 -14.29 15.83
CA ASP A 108 0.10 -13.06 16.03
C ASP A 108 0.88 -11.76 15.76
N SER A 109 1.96 -11.85 14.97
CA SER A 109 2.73 -10.69 14.53
C SER A 109 2.10 -10.07 13.28
N ASN A 110 2.11 -8.74 13.19
CA ASN A 110 1.62 -8.02 12.02
C ASN A 110 2.60 -8.19 10.85
N VAL A 111 2.10 -8.67 9.72
CA VAL A 111 2.85 -8.82 8.46
C VAL A 111 2.16 -8.01 7.38
N VAL A 112 2.92 -7.13 6.72
CA VAL A 112 2.41 -6.31 5.62
C VAL A 112 2.45 -7.13 4.34
N LEU A 113 1.28 -7.43 3.76
CA LEU A 113 1.16 -8.13 2.47
C LEU A 113 1.15 -7.17 1.28
N PHE A 114 0.62 -5.97 1.50
CA PHE A 114 0.57 -4.92 0.49
C PHE A 114 1.00 -3.61 1.14
N ASN A 115 1.86 -2.86 0.46
CA ASN A 115 2.23 -1.50 0.82
C ASN A 115 2.20 -0.63 -0.42
N ARG A 116 1.45 0.47 -0.35
CA ARG A 116 1.40 1.48 -1.39
C ARG A 116 2.50 2.51 -1.18
N CYS A 117 3.36 2.65 -2.18
CA CYS A 117 4.31 3.76 -2.21
C CYS A 117 3.69 4.98 -2.89
N ASP A 118 4.02 6.18 -2.40
CA ASP A 118 3.69 7.43 -3.06
C ASP A 118 4.52 7.55 -4.35
N PRO A 119 3.87 7.47 -5.52
CA PRO A 119 4.59 7.51 -6.78
C PRO A 119 5.25 8.88 -7.04
N SER A 120 4.79 9.97 -6.42
CA SER A 120 5.43 11.28 -6.58
C SER A 120 6.86 11.29 -6.01
N LEU A 121 7.16 10.41 -5.04
CA LEU A 121 8.50 10.25 -4.47
C LEU A 121 9.41 9.37 -5.34
N ILE A 122 8.84 8.49 -6.17
CA ILE A 122 9.58 7.55 -7.01
C ILE A 122 9.87 8.14 -8.39
N PHE A 123 8.87 8.77 -9.00
CA PHE A 123 8.94 9.27 -10.37
C PHE A 123 9.45 10.72 -10.44
N VAL A 124 10.31 11.13 -9.49
CA VAL A 124 11.05 12.40 -9.56
C VAL A 124 12.17 12.26 -10.60
N ASP A 125 12.35 13.25 -11.47
CA ASP A 125 13.45 13.30 -12.45
C ASP A 125 14.81 13.56 -11.75
N ASN A 126 15.35 12.54 -11.08
CA ASN A 126 16.67 12.57 -10.41
C ASN A 126 17.73 11.74 -11.16
N THR A 127 17.60 11.60 -12.48
CA THR A 127 18.41 10.73 -13.35
C THR A 127 19.92 10.97 -13.19
N ALA A 128 20.35 12.21 -12.96
CA ALA A 128 21.75 12.57 -12.77
C ALA A 128 22.32 12.05 -11.43
N GLU A 129 21.56 12.11 -10.35
CA GLU A 129 21.99 11.67 -9.01
C GLU A 129 22.03 10.14 -8.90
N GLN A 130 21.07 9.45 -9.53
CA GLN A 130 21.05 7.98 -9.57
C GLN A 130 22.20 7.39 -10.41
N LEU A 131 22.61 8.05 -11.49
CA LEU A 131 23.77 7.63 -12.28
C LEU A 131 25.08 7.80 -11.51
N GLN A 132 25.18 8.83 -10.67
CA GLN A 132 26.36 9.07 -9.84
C GLN A 132 26.46 8.03 -8.72
N SER A 133 25.36 7.72 -8.02
CA SER A 133 25.36 6.71 -6.95
C SER A 133 25.71 5.30 -7.45
N SER A 134 25.28 4.93 -8.67
CA SER A 134 25.65 3.67 -9.30
C SER A 134 27.15 3.58 -9.59
N LYS A 135 27.75 4.66 -10.12
CA LYS A 135 29.20 4.73 -10.33
C LYS A 135 29.97 4.65 -9.01
N ASP A 136 29.52 5.38 -8.00
CA ASP A 136 30.18 5.41 -6.69
C ASP A 136 30.07 4.06 -5.98
N ALA A 137 28.94 3.35 -6.10
CA ALA A 137 28.77 1.99 -5.57
C ALA A 137 29.69 0.97 -6.28
N ILE A 138 29.84 1.07 -7.61
CA ILE A 138 30.76 0.22 -8.36
C ILE A 138 32.21 0.52 -7.98
N LEU A 139 32.59 1.80 -7.86
CA LEU A 139 33.95 2.22 -7.57
C LEU A 139 34.35 2.02 -6.11
N SER A 140 33.40 1.99 -5.18
CA SER A 140 33.68 1.78 -3.75
C SER A 140 33.81 0.32 -3.32
N ASP A 141 33.37 -0.64 -4.15
CA ASP A 141 33.58 -2.07 -3.89
C ASP A 141 35.04 -2.47 -4.20
N PRO A 142 35.82 -2.95 -3.20
CA PRO A 142 37.23 -3.31 -3.40
C PRO A 142 37.45 -4.39 -4.46
N ARG A 143 36.47 -5.29 -4.67
CA ARG A 143 36.53 -6.35 -5.69
C ARG A 143 36.45 -5.75 -7.09
N ASN A 144 35.58 -4.76 -7.28
CA ASN A 144 35.46 -4.06 -8.56
C ASN A 144 36.71 -3.23 -8.85
N GLN A 145 37.30 -2.59 -7.84
CA GLN A 145 38.57 -1.87 -7.99
C GLN A 145 39.70 -2.80 -8.48
N GLN A 146 39.81 -4.00 -7.92
CA GLN A 146 40.80 -5.00 -8.35
C GLN A 146 40.58 -5.45 -9.80
N VAL A 147 39.33 -5.69 -10.20
CA VAL A 147 38.98 -6.07 -11.58
C VAL A 147 39.31 -4.93 -12.55
N ILE A 148 38.95 -3.69 -12.20
CA ILE A 148 39.23 -2.50 -13.03
C ILE A 148 40.74 -2.29 -13.19
N ALA A 149 41.51 -2.39 -12.11
CA ALA A 149 42.97 -2.27 -12.16
C ALA A 149 43.61 -3.36 -13.06
N THR A 150 43.09 -4.59 -12.99
CA THR A 150 43.54 -5.70 -13.85
C THR A 150 43.23 -5.45 -15.32
N LEU A 151 42.02 -4.94 -15.62
CA LEU A 151 41.60 -4.62 -16.99
C LEU A 151 42.39 -3.43 -17.58
N GLN A 152 42.72 -2.43 -16.77
CA GLN A 152 43.54 -1.28 -17.18
C GLN A 152 45.04 -1.64 -17.32
N GLY A 153 45.53 -2.60 -16.53
CA GLY A 153 46.91 -3.09 -16.62
C GLY A 153 47.20 -3.97 -17.85
N ASN A 154 46.17 -4.60 -18.42
CA ASN A 154 46.27 -5.47 -19.61
C ASN A 154 46.14 -4.72 -20.95
N LEU A 155 46.09 -3.38 -20.94
CA LEU A 155 46.04 -2.52 -22.14
C LEU A 155 47.44 -2.06 -22.63
N LYS A 156 48.51 -2.79 -22.30
CA LYS A 156 49.85 -2.58 -22.86
C LYS A 156 50.17 -3.60 -23.95
#